data_AF-A0AAE1G124-F1
#
_entry.id   AF-A0AAE1G124-F1
#
_cell.length_a   1.000
_cell.length_b   1.000
_cell.length_c   1.000
_cell.angle_alpha   90.00
_cell.angle_beta   90.00
_cell.angle_gamma   90.00
#
_symmetry.space_group_name_H-M   'P 1'
#
loop_
_entity.id
_entity.type
_entity.pdbx_description
1 polymer ?
#
loop_
_entity_poly.entity_id
_entity_poly.type
_entity_poly.pdbx_seq_one_letter_code
_entity_poly.pdbx_strand_id
1 'polypeptide(L)'
;MNQEEMGLLIFRTQGQLSESLTSLVKPGGHVLIDVDVTVRNLIAGIFSQSGRCDYFVSKDGFLPFYGVVASQKGNPLIPAISKKVMQLTSSGIFEYWFEKQIPNSTSCLITPSTVVERVPLSPASLWERIMRLFPGESLHDHNAQLSVKAA
;
A
#
# COMPACT_ATOMS: atom_id res chain seq x y z
N MET A 1 -15.77 -1.41 -25.65
CA MET A 1 -16.11 -0.35 -24.68
C MET A 1 -14.81 0.38 -24.40
N ASN A 2 -14.61 1.51 -25.09
CA ASN A 2 -13.35 2.25 -25.02
C ASN A 2 -13.27 2.92 -23.65
N GLN A 3 -12.17 2.68 -22.93
CA GLN A 3 -11.91 3.27 -21.62
C GLN A 3 -11.77 4.78 -21.81
N GLU A 4 -12.81 5.54 -21.48
CA GLU A 4 -12.69 6.98 -21.29
C GLU A 4 -11.76 7.22 -20.10
N GLU A 5 -10.59 7.80 -20.38
CA GLU A 5 -9.71 8.41 -19.40
C GLU A 5 -10.43 9.60 -18.75
N MET A 6 -11.25 9.33 -17.73
CA MET A 6 -11.48 10.34 -16.72
C MET A 6 -10.14 10.52 -16.02
N GLY A 7 -9.37 11.56 -16.41
CA GLY A 7 -7.92 11.73 -16.25
C GLY A 7 -7.29 11.65 -14.85
N LEU A 8 -7.98 11.08 -13.87
CA LEU A 8 -7.48 10.73 -12.53
C LEU A 8 -7.64 9.23 -12.21
N LEU A 9 -8.43 8.47 -12.97
CA LEU A 9 -8.78 7.08 -12.67
C LEU A 9 -8.51 6.17 -13.86
N ILE A 10 -7.71 5.12 -13.62
CA ILE A 10 -7.44 4.07 -14.60
C ILE A 10 -8.13 2.80 -14.13
N PHE A 11 -9.18 2.40 -14.83
CA PHE A 11 -9.89 1.15 -14.53
C PHE A 11 -9.08 -0.05 -15.04
N ARG A 12 -8.92 -1.06 -14.18
CA ARG A 12 -8.21 -2.31 -14.49
C ARG A 12 -9.08 -3.50 -14.12
N THR A 13 -8.93 -4.59 -14.87
CA THR A 13 -9.55 -5.86 -14.50
C THR A 13 -8.72 -6.56 -13.43
N GLN A 14 -9.31 -7.51 -12.70
CA GLN A 14 -8.61 -8.24 -11.62
C GLN A 14 -7.32 -8.92 -12.11
N GLY A 15 -7.31 -9.45 -13.34
CA GLY A 15 -6.12 -10.06 -13.93
C GLY A 15 -4.98 -9.08 -14.23
N GLN A 16 -5.26 -7.78 -14.31
CA GLN A 16 -4.29 -6.73 -14.62
C GLN A 16 -3.71 -6.04 -13.38
N LEU A 17 -4.21 -6.34 -12.18
CA LEU A 17 -3.80 -5.64 -10.96
C LEU A 17 -2.33 -5.89 -10.61
N SER A 18 -1.86 -7.14 -10.79
CA SER A 18 -0.46 -7.50 -10.54
C SER A 18 0.50 -6.71 -11.43
N GLU A 19 0.20 -6.60 -12.72
CA GLU A 19 0.96 -5.77 -13.67
C GLU A 19 0.87 -4.28 -13.33
N SER A 20 -0.28 -3.81 -12.85
CA SER A 20 -0.47 -2.40 -12.47
C SER A 20 0.39 -2.02 -11.26
N LEU A 21 0.63 -2.96 -10.34
CA LEU A 21 1.53 -2.73 -9.21
C LEU A 21 2.97 -2.45 -9.67
N THR A 22 3.46 -3.14 -10.69
CA THR A 22 4.84 -2.99 -11.17
C THR A 22 4.99 -1.84 -12.16
N SER A 23 4.00 -1.63 -13.05
CA SER A 23 4.07 -0.63 -14.11
C SER A 23 3.60 0.77 -13.70
N LEU A 24 2.66 0.89 -12.77
CA LEU A 24 2.05 2.18 -12.40
C LEU A 24 2.34 2.59 -10.95
N VAL A 25 2.22 1.65 -10.00
CA VAL A 25 2.36 1.95 -8.56
C VAL A 25 3.82 2.03 -8.15
N LYS A 26 4.65 1.06 -8.54
CA LYS A 26 6.08 1.02 -8.16
C LYS A 26 6.88 2.25 -8.60
N PRO A 27 6.65 2.84 -9.79
CA PRO A 27 7.29 4.11 -10.15
C PRO A 27 6.85 5.31 -9.31
N GLY A 28 5.80 5.18 -8.48
CA GLY A 28 5.33 6.22 -7.57
C GLY A 28 4.31 7.20 -8.16
N GLY A 29 3.88 7.01 -9.41
CA GLY A 29 2.91 7.90 -10.06
C GLY A 29 1.45 7.60 -9.77
N HIS A 30 1.14 6.41 -9.23
CA HIS A 30 -0.22 5.93 -9.03
C HIS A 30 -0.38 5.18 -7.71
N VAL A 31 -1.60 5.13 -7.21
CA VAL A 31 -2.02 4.26 -6.12
C VAL A 31 -3.02 3.22 -6.65
N LEU A 32 -2.93 2.00 -6.14
CA LEU A 32 -3.93 0.98 -6.41
C LEU A 32 -5.03 1.07 -5.36
N ILE A 33 -6.29 1.18 -5.80
CA ILE A 33 -7.46 1.17 -4.93
C ILE A 33 -8.28 -0.08 -5.28
N ASP A 34 -8.41 -0.99 -4.33
CA ASP A 34 -9.23 -2.20 -4.43
C ASP A 34 -9.60 -2.66 -3.00
N VAL A 35 -10.38 -3.73 -2.90
CA VAL A 35 -10.75 -4.36 -1.64
C VAL A 35 -9.52 -4.91 -0.91
N ASP A 36 -9.50 -4.76 0.41
CA ASP A 36 -8.35 -5.09 1.27
C ASP A 36 -7.82 -6.52 1.04
N VAL A 37 -8.72 -7.50 0.89
CA VAL A 37 -8.34 -8.90 0.59
C VAL A 37 -7.54 -9.03 -0.71
N THR A 38 -7.95 -8.33 -1.78
CA THR A 38 -7.27 -8.42 -3.07
C THR A 38 -5.89 -7.77 -2.97
N VAL A 39 -5.81 -6.59 -2.36
CA VAL A 39 -4.53 -5.87 -2.19
C VAL A 39 -3.56 -6.69 -1.34
N ARG A 40 -4.01 -7.24 -0.20
CA ARG A 40 -3.16 -8.09 0.66
C ARG A 40 -2.69 -9.34 -0.07
N ASN A 41 -3.55 -10.00 -0.83
CA ASN A 41 -3.16 -11.17 -1.62
C ASN A 41 -2.10 -10.83 -2.67
N LEU A 42 -2.23 -9.70 -3.36
CA LEU A 42 -1.24 -9.23 -4.33
C LEU A 42 0.11 -8.93 -3.66
N ILE A 43 0.11 -8.19 -2.56
CA ILE A 43 1.33 -7.85 -1.80
C ILE A 43 2.00 -9.12 -1.27
N ALA A 44 1.21 -10.05 -0.70
CA ALA A 44 1.71 -11.32 -0.19
C ALA A 44 2.31 -12.19 -1.30
N GLY A 45 1.70 -12.20 -2.50
CA GLY A 45 2.24 -12.88 -3.67
C GLY A 45 3.59 -12.31 -4.09
N ILE A 46 3.72 -10.97 -4.17
CA ILE A 46 4.98 -10.30 -4.51
C ILE A 46 6.05 -10.53 -3.43
N PHE A 47 5.67 -10.48 -2.15
CA PHE A 47 6.58 -10.77 -1.05
C PHE A 47 7.06 -12.22 -1.11
N SER A 48 6.18 -13.17 -1.39
CA SER A 48 6.53 -14.59 -1.49
C SER A 48 7.51 -14.86 -2.64
N GLN A 49 7.47 -14.06 -3.71
CA GLN A 49 8.41 -14.18 -4.84
C GLN A 49 9.74 -13.45 -4.61
N SER A 50 9.71 -12.28 -3.96
CA SER A 50 10.88 -11.38 -3.85
C SER A 50 11.56 -11.38 -2.48
N GLY A 51 10.88 -11.86 -1.43
CA GLY A 51 11.29 -11.73 -0.03
C GLY A 51 11.26 -10.29 0.51
N ARG A 52 10.65 -9.33 -0.20
CA ARG A 52 10.71 -7.90 0.11
C ARG A 52 9.33 -7.24 0.17
N CYS A 53 9.15 -6.33 1.12
CA CYS A 53 7.96 -5.48 1.21
C CYS A 53 8.20 -4.17 0.46
N ASP A 54 8.02 -4.19 -0.85
CA ASP A 54 8.10 -2.98 -1.70
C ASP A 54 6.74 -2.22 -1.75
N TYR A 55 5.67 -2.81 -1.23
CA TYR A 55 4.30 -2.29 -1.28
C TYR A 55 3.69 -2.29 0.12
N PHE A 56 2.87 -1.27 0.40
CA PHE A 56 2.22 -1.07 1.69
C PHE A 56 0.77 -0.65 1.48
N VAL A 57 -0.09 -1.04 2.43
CA VAL A 57 -1.47 -0.57 2.49
C VAL A 57 -1.51 0.73 3.29
N SER A 58 -2.38 1.65 2.89
CA SER A 58 -2.69 2.85 3.69
C SER A 58 -3.23 2.45 5.06
N LYS A 59 -2.91 3.24 6.10
CA LYS A 59 -3.47 3.03 7.45
C LYS A 59 -4.98 3.25 7.47
N ASP A 60 -5.43 4.20 6.66
CA ASP A 60 -6.83 4.56 6.52
C ASP A 60 -7.39 3.94 5.25
N GLY A 61 -8.50 3.22 5.41
CA GLY A 61 -9.32 2.72 4.30
C GLY A 61 -10.45 3.68 3.98
N PHE A 62 -10.87 3.72 2.72
CA PHE A 62 -11.96 4.60 2.28
C PHE A 62 -13.34 4.05 2.64
N LEU A 63 -13.56 2.75 2.43
CA LEU A 63 -14.85 2.10 2.61
C LEU A 63 -14.66 0.72 3.25
N PRO A 64 -15.44 0.36 4.29
CA PRO A 64 -15.45 -0.99 4.80
C PRO A 64 -16.00 -1.94 3.72
N PHE A 65 -15.26 -3.01 3.44
CA PHE A 65 -15.69 -4.06 2.53
C PHE A 65 -16.58 -5.06 3.27
N TYR A 66 -17.72 -5.42 2.66
CA TYR A 66 -18.62 -6.45 3.19
C TYR A 66 -18.84 -7.54 2.14
N GLY A 67 -18.50 -8.79 2.51
CA GLY A 67 -18.95 -9.97 1.78
C GLY A 67 -20.41 -10.28 2.15
N VAL A 68 -21.27 -10.47 1.15
CA VAL A 68 -22.70 -10.74 1.37
C VAL A 68 -23.15 -12.01 0.63
N VAL A 69 -24.09 -12.72 1.24
CA VAL A 69 -24.81 -13.80 0.57
C VAL A 69 -26.15 -13.23 0.11
N ALA A 70 -26.30 -13.02 -1.19
CA ALA A 70 -27.56 -12.57 -1.79
C ALA A 70 -28.45 -13.77 -2.13
N SER A 71 -29.75 -13.67 -1.88
CA SER A 71 -30.73 -14.68 -2.27
C SER A 71 -32.06 -14.05 -2.65
N GLN A 72 -32.97 -14.86 -3.21
CA GLN A 72 -34.31 -14.42 -3.57
C GLN A 72 -35.09 -13.98 -2.34
N LYS A 73 -35.92 -12.95 -2.51
CA LYS A 73 -36.79 -12.43 -1.45
C LYS A 73 -37.71 -13.55 -0.94
N GLY A 74 -37.77 -13.72 0.38
CA GLY A 74 -38.59 -14.75 1.01
C GLY A 74 -37.93 -16.14 1.09
N ASN A 75 -36.66 -16.29 0.71
CA ASN A 75 -35.96 -17.57 0.86
C ASN A 75 -35.86 -17.97 2.36
N PRO A 76 -36.45 -19.11 2.77
CA PRO A 76 -36.46 -19.53 4.18
C PRO A 76 -35.08 -19.93 4.71
N LEU A 77 -34.08 -20.10 3.85
CA LEU A 77 -32.71 -20.45 4.24
C LEU A 77 -31.90 -19.25 4.74
N ILE A 78 -32.26 -18.02 4.36
CA ILE A 78 -31.48 -16.82 4.71
C ILE A 78 -31.31 -16.64 6.22
N PRO A 79 -32.35 -16.82 7.06
CA PRO A 79 -32.19 -16.75 8.52
C PRO A 79 -31.21 -17.81 9.06
N ALA A 80 -31.27 -19.03 8.54
CA ALA A 80 -30.39 -20.13 8.97
C ALA A 80 -28.93 -19.87 8.55
N ILE A 81 -28.71 -19.40 7.32
CA ILE A 81 -27.39 -19.02 6.81
C ILE A 81 -26.83 -17.86 7.64
N SER A 82 -27.63 -16.82 7.89
CA SER A 82 -27.20 -15.65 8.67
C SER A 82 -26.76 -16.04 10.07
N LYS A 83 -27.52 -16.92 10.75
CA LYS A 83 -27.13 -17.46 12.07
C LYS A 83 -25.79 -18.20 12.02
N LYS A 84 -25.55 -18.98 10.96
CA LYS A 84 -24.28 -19.72 10.79
C LYS A 84 -23.11 -18.79 10.48
N VAL A 85 -23.31 -17.80 9.63
CA VAL A 85 -22.29 -16.77 9.34
C VAL A 85 -21.90 -16.04 10.63
N MET A 86 -22.88 -15.62 11.44
CA MET A 86 -22.61 -14.99 12.74
C MET A 86 -21.84 -15.91 13.70
N GLN A 87 -22.14 -17.21 13.74
CA GLN A 87 -21.41 -18.17 14.56
C GLN A 87 -19.96 -18.34 14.08
N LEU A 88 -19.74 -18.35 12.77
CA LEU A 88 -18.41 -18.49 12.18
C LEU A 88 -17.54 -17.24 12.41
N THR A 89 -18.10 -16.05 12.28
CA THR A 89 -17.36 -14.80 12.52
C THR A 89 -17.08 -14.58 14.01
N SER A 90 -18.05 -14.84 14.89
CA SER A 90 -17.85 -14.68 16.34
C SER A 90 -16.89 -15.70 16.95
N SER A 91 -16.64 -16.83 16.29
CA SER A 91 -15.68 -17.85 16.75
C SER A 91 -14.25 -17.62 16.29
N GLY A 92 -13.98 -16.64 15.42
CA GLY A 92 -12.64 -16.41 14.86
C GLY A 92 -12.22 -17.42 13.77
N ILE A 93 -13.11 -18.36 13.40
CA ILE A 93 -12.80 -19.42 12.42
C ILE A 93 -12.60 -18.81 11.03
N PHE A 94 -13.37 -17.78 10.69
CA PHE A 94 -13.25 -17.12 9.40
C PHE A 94 -11.88 -16.47 9.22
N GLU A 95 -11.42 -15.73 10.22
CA GLU A 95 -10.11 -15.08 10.27
C GLU A 95 -8.99 -16.12 10.18
N TYR A 96 -9.11 -17.23 10.93
CA TYR A 96 -8.16 -18.34 10.85
C TYR A 96 -8.06 -18.93 9.43
N TRP A 97 -9.18 -19.21 8.77
CA TRP A 97 -9.16 -19.71 7.39
C TRP A 97 -8.58 -18.70 6.42
N PHE A 98 -8.89 -17.43 6.61
CA PHE A 98 -8.37 -16.35 5.78
C PHE A 98 -6.84 -16.28 5.85
N GLU A 99 -6.27 -16.28 7.05
CA GLU A 99 -4.81 -16.26 7.26
C GLU A 99 -4.13 -17.51 6.71
N LYS A 100 -4.80 -18.68 6.79
CA LYS A 100 -4.27 -19.93 6.23
C LYS A 100 -4.30 -19.95 4.70
N GLN A 101 -5.30 -19.33 4.08
CA GLN A 101 -5.47 -19.34 2.63
C GLN A 101 -4.53 -18.35 1.93
N ILE A 102 -4.18 -17.25 2.59
CA ILE A 102 -3.29 -16.21 2.05
C ILE A 102 -1.97 -16.22 2.85
N PRO A 103 -0.99 -17.04 2.46
CA PRO A 103 0.29 -17.10 3.16
C PRO A 103 0.99 -15.74 3.08
N ASN A 104 1.68 -15.34 4.15
CA ASN A 104 2.40 -14.06 4.24
C ASN A 104 1.51 -12.79 4.11
N SER A 105 0.19 -12.93 4.26
CA SER A 105 -0.74 -11.79 4.28
C SER A 105 -0.41 -10.75 5.35
N THR A 106 0.26 -11.17 6.43
CA THR A 106 0.65 -10.30 7.55
C THR A 106 2.05 -9.73 7.45
N SER A 107 2.90 -10.23 6.55
CA SER A 107 4.33 -9.91 6.54
C SER A 107 4.65 -8.46 6.16
N CYS A 108 3.78 -7.82 5.37
CA CYS A 108 3.95 -6.44 4.90
C CYS A 108 2.88 -5.47 5.41
N LEU A 109 2.23 -5.77 6.53
CA LEU A 109 1.19 -4.90 7.13
C LEU A 109 1.76 -3.67 7.85
N ILE A 110 3.06 -3.64 8.13
CA ILE A 110 3.69 -2.53 8.84
C ILE A 110 3.94 -1.40 7.83
N THR A 111 3.01 -0.46 7.75
CA THR A 111 3.25 0.82 7.06
C THR A 111 4.38 1.54 7.81
N PRO A 112 5.49 1.93 7.15
CA PRO A 112 6.55 2.70 7.78
C PRO A 112 5.95 3.96 8.43
N SER A 113 6.23 4.18 9.72
CA SER A 113 5.74 5.37 10.45
C SER A 113 6.38 6.65 9.93
N THR A 114 7.57 6.55 9.37
CA THR A 114 8.23 7.59 8.61
C THR A 114 7.98 7.35 7.14
N VAL A 115 7.26 8.25 6.47
CA VAL A 115 7.35 8.37 5.02
C VAL A 115 8.81 8.67 4.75
N VAL A 116 9.58 7.63 4.39
CA VAL A 116 10.94 7.81 3.90
C VAL A 116 10.75 8.40 2.52
N GLU A 117 10.56 9.71 2.48
CA GLU A 117 10.63 10.48 1.27
C GLU A 117 12.05 10.22 0.74
N ARG A 118 12.18 9.25 -0.17
CA ARG A 118 13.39 9.09 -0.99
C ARG A 118 13.36 10.23 -2.01
N VAL A 119 13.27 11.47 -1.55
CA VAL A 119 13.76 12.58 -2.35
C VAL A 119 15.24 12.25 -2.50
N PRO A 120 15.76 12.03 -3.71
CA PRO A 120 17.20 12.11 -3.88
C PRO A 120 17.57 13.46 -3.26
N LEU A 121 18.36 13.45 -2.20
CA LEU A 121 18.79 14.68 -1.57
C LEU A 121 19.62 15.40 -2.64
N SER A 122 18.93 16.23 -3.42
CA SER A 122 19.60 17.10 -4.36
C SER A 122 20.50 17.97 -3.51
N PRO A 123 21.71 18.30 -3.97
CA PRO A 123 22.60 19.19 -3.23
C PRO A 123 21.88 20.44 -2.75
N ALA A 124 20.92 20.97 -3.55
CA ALA A 124 20.06 22.09 -3.18
C ALA A 124 19.18 21.83 -1.94
N SER A 125 18.49 20.68 -1.86
CA SER A 125 17.64 20.34 -0.71
C SER A 125 18.44 20.09 0.58
N LEU A 126 19.67 19.58 0.45
CA LEU A 126 20.62 19.44 1.56
C LEU A 126 21.12 20.82 2.02
N TRP A 127 21.45 21.71 1.09
CA TRP A 127 21.94 23.05 1.39
C TRP A 127 20.90 23.91 2.11
N GLU A 128 19.64 23.85 1.69
CA GLU A 128 18.51 24.49 2.36
C GLU A 128 18.37 24.05 3.83
N ARG A 129 18.56 22.76 4.12
CA ARG A 129 18.54 22.25 5.50
C ARG A 129 19.76 22.68 6.30
N ILE A 130 20.94 22.71 5.70
CA ILE A 130 22.19 23.15 6.36
C ILE A 130 22.12 24.65 6.69
N MET A 131 21.67 25.50 5.76
CA MET A 131 21.54 26.95 5.98
C MET A 131 20.56 27.28 7.12
N ARG A 132 19.54 26.44 7.35
CA ARG A 132 18.63 26.61 8.49
C ARG A 132 19.23 26.22 9.84
N LEU A 133 20.26 25.37 9.87
CA LEU A 133 20.96 25.01 11.10
C LEU A 133 22.00 26.07 11.51
N PHE A 134 22.44 26.91 10.58
CA PHE A 134 23.38 28.00 10.82
C PHE A 134 22.84 29.36 10.34
N PRO A 135 21.74 29.87 10.92
CA PRO A 135 21.23 31.20 10.58
C PRO A 135 22.16 32.26 11.21
N GLY A 136 23.32 32.51 10.61
CA GLY A 136 24.22 33.55 11.16
C GLY A 136 25.61 33.69 10.57
N GLU A 137 26.13 32.76 9.78
CA GLU A 137 27.45 32.95 9.16
C GLU A 137 27.29 33.53 7.75
N SER A 138 27.30 34.86 7.67
CA SER A 138 27.58 35.57 6.44
C SER A 138 28.91 35.06 5.87
N LEU A 139 28.85 34.41 4.71
CA LEU A 139 29.98 33.93 3.94
C LEU A 139 30.91 35.12 3.63
N HIS A 140 31.94 35.32 4.45
CA HIS A 140 33.08 36.13 4.07
C HIS A 140 34.07 35.20 3.37
N ASP A 141 34.36 35.51 2.11
CA ASP A 141 35.29 34.80 1.22
C ASP A 141 36.53 34.26 1.92
N HIS A 142 36.56 32.95 2.15
CA HIS A 142 37.82 32.22 2.24
C HIS A 142 37.69 30.86 1.56
N ASN A 143 38.47 30.71 0.49
CA ASN A 143 38.89 29.47 -0.15
C ASN A 143 39.03 28.32 0.87
N ALA A 144 38.07 27.39 0.88
CA ALA A 144 38.18 26.13 1.60
C ALA A 144 38.04 24.97 0.60
N GLN A 145 39.18 24.35 0.29
CA GLN A 145 39.24 23.04 -0.37
C GLN A 145 38.54 22.01 0.51
N LEU A 146 37.39 21.49 0.07
CA LEU A 146 36.82 20.26 0.63
C LEU A 146 37.44 19.05 -0.07
N SER A 147 38.33 18.35 0.64
CA SER A 147 38.75 16.99 0.32
C SER A 147 37.81 16.01 1.02
N VAL A 148 37.03 15.24 0.26
CA VAL A 148 36.21 14.14 0.79
C VAL A 148 36.93 12.83 0.48
N LYS A 149 37.44 12.16 1.53
CA LYS A 149 37.86 10.75 1.46
C LYS A 149 36.64 9.87 1.71
N ALA A 150 36.34 8.98 0.78
CA ALA A 150 35.38 7.89 0.95
C ALA A 150 36.00 6.76 1.79
N ALA A 151 35.19 6.17 2.67
CA ALA A 151 35.41 4.84 3.23
C ALA A 151 34.57 3.83 2.44
#